data_AF-A0A940CFG0-F1
#
_entry.id   AF-A0A940CFG0-F1
#
_cell.length_a   1.000
_cell.length_b   1.000
_cell.length_c   1.000
_cell.angle_alpha   90.00
_cell.angle_beta   90.00
_cell.angle_gamma   90.00
#
_symmetry.space_group_name_H-M   'P 1'
#
loop_
_entity.id
_entity.type
_entity.pdbx_description
1 polymer ?
#
loop_
_entity_poly.entity_id
_entity_poly.type
_entity_poly.pdbx_seq_one_letter_code
_entity_poly.pdbx_strand_id
1 'polypeptide(L)'
;GIDPAASDPFLKLTFCGKEYTLRSYTAEGDRYVFSFNKIAPHLMNETIDYKLYATLRGETAPELVYAADYSIVKYCTNMLTKYSDNELLRTVLVDMLNYGAAAQKYMNYNTGALANSGLTAEQKAWATNTSISYNPNGNNKAYSTITDPTVNWTKTGLRLEDSIAIRLKFTADNITGLTLKVTGGGKTWNLSSSAIQTTGETDENGDPVYVIYFRGVLPTHFYTRFLFTFMREGEAVSNTQSFEIDSYVGNHLGDGDYKLTSLLWNMFYYCKSVTAYADASGQN
;
A
#
# COMPACT_ATOMS: atom_id res chain seq x y z
N GLY A 1 -18.93 -23.55 -0.51
CA GLY A 1 -18.21 -24.01 0.70
C GLY A 1 -17.37 -25.20 0.29
N ILE A 2 -16.13 -25.26 0.77
CA ILE A 2 -15.26 -26.44 0.58
C ILE A 2 -15.79 -27.54 1.51
N ASP A 3 -15.70 -28.80 1.10
CA ASP A 3 -16.00 -29.94 1.96
C ASP A 3 -15.13 -29.85 3.25
N PRO A 4 -15.72 -29.84 4.45
CA PRO A 4 -14.98 -29.82 5.72
C PRO A 4 -14.00 -31.00 5.91
N ALA A 5 -14.02 -32.00 5.02
CA ALA A 5 -13.08 -33.13 5.02
C ALA A 5 -11.84 -32.96 4.10
N ALA A 6 -11.63 -31.78 3.48
CA ALA A 6 -10.46 -31.52 2.66
C ALA A 6 -9.23 -31.10 3.49
N SER A 7 -8.06 -31.70 3.21
CA SER A 7 -6.78 -31.42 3.88
C SER A 7 -5.74 -30.83 2.92
N ASP A 8 -4.77 -30.08 3.44
CA ASP A 8 -3.70 -29.42 2.67
C ASP A 8 -4.20 -28.52 1.51
N PRO A 9 -5.06 -27.53 1.76
CA PRO A 9 -5.52 -26.64 0.70
C PRO A 9 -4.40 -25.70 0.25
N PHE A 10 -4.23 -25.55 -1.07
CA PHE A 10 -3.36 -24.53 -1.64
C PHE A 10 -3.99 -23.88 -2.89
N LEU A 11 -3.63 -22.63 -3.12
CA LEU A 11 -4.17 -21.84 -4.23
C LEU A 11 -3.08 -21.65 -5.29
N LYS A 12 -3.38 -22.02 -6.54
CA LYS A 12 -2.59 -21.59 -7.71
C LYS A 12 -3.28 -20.39 -8.33
N LEU A 13 -2.53 -19.32 -8.58
CA LEU A 13 -3.03 -18.10 -9.21
C LEU A 13 -2.20 -17.78 -10.45
N THR A 14 -2.85 -17.30 -11.50
CA THR A 14 -2.20 -16.62 -12.62
C THR A 14 -2.61 -15.16 -12.59
N PHE A 15 -1.61 -14.27 -12.61
CA PHE A 15 -1.84 -12.82 -12.60
C PHE A 15 -0.75 -12.12 -13.41
N CYS A 16 -1.13 -11.28 -14.36
CA CYS A 16 -0.21 -10.61 -15.29
C CYS A 16 0.77 -11.59 -15.98
N GLY A 17 0.27 -12.74 -16.41
CA GLY A 17 1.07 -13.78 -17.08
C GLY A 17 2.07 -14.53 -16.19
N LYS A 18 2.02 -14.33 -14.86
CA LYS A 18 2.87 -15.03 -13.89
C LYS A 18 2.04 -15.97 -13.02
N GLU A 19 2.59 -17.15 -12.76
CA GLU A 19 2.01 -18.13 -11.86
C GLU A 19 2.52 -17.97 -10.42
N TYR A 20 1.62 -18.14 -9.47
CA TYR A 20 1.89 -18.10 -8.03
C TYR A 20 1.26 -19.31 -7.36
N THR A 21 1.96 -19.93 -6.41
CA THR A 21 1.40 -20.97 -5.54
C THR A 21 1.39 -20.47 -4.11
N LEU A 22 0.21 -20.29 -3.53
CA LEU A 22 0.01 -19.88 -2.15
C LEU A 22 -0.31 -21.12 -1.31
N ARG A 23 0.60 -21.47 -0.41
CA ARG A 23 0.42 -22.56 0.56
C ARG A 23 0.08 -22.07 1.96
N SER A 24 0.35 -20.79 2.24
CA SER A 24 0.01 -20.16 3.50
C SER A 24 -1.41 -19.61 3.46
N TYR A 25 -2.18 -19.89 4.49
CA TYR A 25 -3.54 -19.41 4.68
C TYR A 25 -3.84 -19.17 6.16
N THR A 26 -4.85 -18.35 6.43
CA THR A 26 -5.47 -18.22 7.75
C THR A 26 -6.76 -19.03 7.77
N ALA A 27 -6.95 -19.86 8.81
CA ALA A 27 -8.23 -20.53 9.03
C ALA A 27 -9.17 -19.60 9.81
N GLU A 28 -10.32 -19.29 9.25
CA GLU A 28 -11.34 -18.43 9.85
C GLU A 28 -12.68 -19.19 9.88
N GLY A 29 -12.97 -19.85 11.00
CA GLY A 29 -14.14 -20.71 11.12
C GLY A 29 -14.09 -21.88 10.12
N ASP A 30 -15.02 -21.91 9.18
CA ASP A 30 -15.13 -22.91 8.11
C ASP A 30 -14.41 -22.49 6.81
N ARG A 31 -13.60 -21.42 6.85
CA ARG A 31 -12.96 -20.83 5.67
C ARG A 31 -11.44 -20.88 5.74
N TYR A 32 -10.84 -21.03 4.57
CA TYR A 32 -9.41 -20.82 4.35
C TYR A 32 -9.21 -19.50 3.59
N VAL A 33 -8.46 -18.58 4.19
CA VAL A 33 -8.20 -17.25 3.64
C VAL A 33 -6.77 -17.19 3.12
N PHE A 34 -6.62 -17.09 1.80
CA PHE A 34 -5.34 -16.89 1.13
C PHE A 34 -5.14 -15.40 0.85
N SER A 35 -3.94 -14.89 1.12
CA SER A 35 -3.59 -13.49 0.88
C SER A 35 -2.67 -13.35 -0.34
N PHE A 36 -3.00 -12.41 -1.22
CA PHE A 36 -2.19 -12.07 -2.40
C PHE A 36 -1.98 -10.56 -2.47
N ASN A 37 -0.73 -10.13 -2.37
CA ASN A 37 -0.34 -8.72 -2.20
C ASN A 37 0.50 -8.19 -3.37
N LYS A 38 0.27 -8.68 -4.60
CA LYS A 38 1.05 -8.24 -5.78
C LYS A 38 0.22 -7.45 -6.78
N ILE A 39 -0.89 -6.88 -6.32
CA ILE A 39 -1.83 -6.12 -7.15
C ILE A 39 -1.59 -4.63 -6.89
N ALA A 40 -0.85 -3.98 -7.78
CA ALA A 40 -0.73 -2.53 -7.77
C ALA A 40 -2.02 -1.88 -8.32
N PRO A 41 -2.36 -0.63 -7.92
CA PRO A 41 -3.61 0.03 -8.32
C PRO A 41 -3.84 0.14 -9.83
N HIS A 42 -2.77 0.28 -10.62
CA HIS A 42 -2.90 0.33 -12.08
C HIS A 42 -3.31 -1.01 -12.71
N LEU A 43 -3.20 -2.11 -11.96
CA LEU A 43 -3.52 -3.47 -12.40
C LEU A 43 -4.92 -3.93 -11.94
N MET A 44 -5.77 -3.04 -11.42
CA MET A 44 -7.11 -3.42 -10.89
C MET A 44 -8.04 -4.08 -11.92
N ASN A 45 -7.81 -3.82 -13.21
CA ASN A 45 -8.54 -4.45 -14.32
C ASN A 45 -8.01 -5.83 -14.70
N GLU A 46 -6.79 -6.16 -14.31
CA GLU A 46 -6.18 -7.42 -14.67
C GLU A 46 -6.93 -8.57 -14.01
N THR A 47 -7.18 -9.59 -14.81
CA THR A 47 -7.82 -10.81 -14.34
C THR A 47 -6.85 -11.62 -13.48
N ILE A 48 -7.37 -12.10 -12.37
CA ILE A 48 -6.74 -13.05 -11.48
C ILE A 48 -7.47 -14.37 -11.71
N ASP A 49 -6.81 -15.30 -12.39
CA ASP A 49 -7.28 -16.67 -12.53
C ASP A 49 -6.80 -17.45 -11.32
N TYR A 50 -7.70 -18.07 -10.55
CA TYR A 50 -7.31 -18.85 -9.39
C TYR A 50 -7.95 -20.23 -9.38
N LYS A 51 -7.14 -21.20 -8.96
CA LYS A 51 -7.45 -22.62 -8.89
C LYS A 51 -7.11 -23.12 -7.50
N LEU A 52 -8.12 -23.53 -6.75
CA LEU A 52 -7.97 -24.10 -5.43
C LEU A 52 -7.78 -25.60 -5.56
N TYR A 53 -6.72 -26.11 -4.94
CA TYR A 53 -6.44 -27.53 -4.81
C TYR A 53 -6.56 -27.93 -3.35
N ALA A 54 -7.06 -29.14 -3.09
CA ALA A 54 -7.06 -29.74 -1.76
C ALA A 54 -7.09 -31.27 -1.86
N THR A 55 -6.64 -31.95 -0.81
CA THR A 55 -6.72 -33.42 -0.70
C THR A 55 -8.06 -33.81 -0.12
N LEU A 56 -8.92 -34.42 -0.94
CA LEU A 56 -10.23 -34.90 -0.52
C LEU A 56 -10.11 -36.18 0.33
N ARG A 57 -11.15 -36.48 1.11
CA ARG A 57 -11.12 -37.64 2.01
C ARG A 57 -10.95 -38.94 1.23
N GLY A 58 -9.91 -39.69 1.57
CA GLY A 58 -9.59 -40.97 0.92
C GLY A 58 -8.63 -40.84 -0.26
N GLU A 59 -8.31 -39.61 -0.68
CA GLU A 59 -7.31 -39.35 -1.70
C GLU A 59 -5.90 -39.24 -1.11
N THR A 60 -4.91 -39.57 -1.95
CA THR A 60 -3.48 -39.51 -1.59
C THR A 60 -2.78 -38.29 -2.19
N ALA A 61 -3.46 -37.53 -3.04
CA ALA A 61 -2.93 -36.35 -3.71
C ALA A 61 -3.96 -35.22 -3.77
N PRO A 62 -3.51 -33.94 -3.79
CA PRO A 62 -4.39 -32.81 -3.98
C PRO A 62 -4.99 -32.78 -5.39
N GLU A 63 -6.31 -32.53 -5.47
CA GLU A 63 -7.04 -32.36 -6.73
C GLU A 63 -7.61 -30.95 -6.86
N LEU A 64 -7.97 -30.55 -8.08
CA LEU A 64 -8.61 -29.26 -8.35
C LEU A 64 -10.04 -29.29 -7.82
N VAL A 65 -10.34 -28.50 -6.79
CA VAL A 65 -11.68 -28.46 -6.17
C VAL A 65 -12.50 -27.24 -6.61
N TYR A 66 -11.85 -26.17 -7.07
CA TYR A 66 -12.53 -24.96 -7.53
C TYR A 66 -11.64 -24.16 -8.48
N ALA A 67 -12.24 -23.52 -9.47
CA ALA A 67 -11.57 -22.58 -10.36
C ALA A 67 -12.49 -21.41 -10.69
N ALA A 68 -11.95 -20.19 -10.72
CA ALA A 68 -12.66 -19.00 -11.15
C ALA A 68 -11.68 -17.91 -11.59
N ASP A 69 -12.23 -16.90 -12.25
CA ASP A 69 -11.56 -15.65 -12.59
C ASP A 69 -12.23 -14.47 -11.86
N TYR A 70 -11.41 -13.51 -11.44
CA TYR A 70 -11.91 -12.29 -10.85
C TYR A 70 -10.96 -11.11 -11.06
N SER A 71 -11.44 -9.90 -10.86
CA SER A 71 -10.61 -8.69 -10.85
C SER A 71 -11.09 -7.76 -9.75
N ILE A 72 -10.26 -6.80 -9.38
CA ILE A 72 -10.65 -5.80 -8.38
C ILE A 72 -11.83 -4.97 -8.90
N VAL A 73 -11.88 -4.66 -10.19
CA VAL A 73 -13.03 -3.95 -10.78
C VAL A 73 -14.31 -4.79 -10.77
N LYS A 74 -14.22 -6.09 -11.06
CA LYS A 74 -15.37 -7.01 -10.96
C LYS A 74 -15.86 -7.10 -9.51
N TYR A 75 -14.94 -7.15 -8.54
CA TYR A 75 -15.26 -7.06 -7.11
C TYR A 75 -16.04 -5.79 -6.77
N CYS A 76 -15.47 -4.63 -7.07
CA CYS A 76 -16.09 -3.35 -6.75
C CYS A 76 -17.46 -3.20 -7.37
N THR A 77 -17.61 -3.57 -8.65
CA THR A 77 -18.88 -3.47 -9.36
C THR A 77 -19.95 -4.33 -8.69
N ASN A 78 -19.64 -5.59 -8.37
CA ASN A 78 -20.57 -6.49 -7.68
C ASN A 78 -20.95 -5.97 -6.28
N MET A 79 -19.98 -5.42 -5.55
CA MET A 79 -20.20 -4.86 -4.22
C MET A 79 -21.04 -3.58 -4.26
N LEU A 80 -20.84 -2.71 -5.27
CA LEU A 80 -21.65 -1.52 -5.49
C LEU A 80 -23.11 -1.85 -5.81
N THR A 81 -23.35 -2.92 -6.57
CA THR A 81 -24.71 -3.42 -6.82
C THR A 81 -25.35 -4.01 -5.57
N LYS A 82 -24.59 -4.82 -4.81
CA LYS A 82 -25.12 -5.53 -3.64
C LYS A 82 -25.35 -4.63 -2.43
N TYR A 83 -24.53 -3.60 -2.26
CA TYR A 83 -24.51 -2.73 -1.07
C TYR A 83 -24.69 -1.26 -1.45
N SER A 84 -25.57 -0.97 -2.42
CA SER A 84 -25.87 0.40 -2.89
C SER A 84 -26.31 1.36 -1.77
N ASP A 85 -26.93 0.81 -0.73
CA ASP A 85 -27.49 1.58 0.39
C ASP A 85 -26.47 1.83 1.51
N ASN A 86 -25.30 1.16 1.48
CA ASN A 86 -24.23 1.41 2.43
C ASN A 86 -23.35 2.56 1.94
N GLU A 87 -23.64 3.77 2.42
CA GLU A 87 -22.99 4.99 1.96
C GLU A 87 -21.46 4.98 2.16
N LEU A 88 -20.97 4.54 3.31
CA LEU A 88 -19.52 4.53 3.56
C LEU A 88 -18.81 3.50 2.68
N LEU A 89 -19.39 2.30 2.51
CA LEU A 89 -18.80 1.26 1.69
C LEU A 89 -18.79 1.65 0.20
N ARG A 90 -19.89 2.20 -0.32
CA ARG A 90 -19.95 2.59 -1.74
C ARG A 90 -18.95 3.72 -2.06
N THR A 91 -18.74 4.66 -1.14
CA THR A 91 -17.70 5.70 -1.27
C THR A 91 -16.31 5.08 -1.35
N VAL A 92 -15.98 4.14 -0.46
CA VAL A 92 -14.68 3.41 -0.50
C VAL A 92 -14.45 2.73 -1.85
N LEU A 93 -15.47 2.03 -2.36
CA LEU A 93 -15.36 1.30 -3.61
C LEU A 93 -15.18 2.23 -4.82
N VAL A 94 -15.92 3.34 -4.86
CA VAL A 94 -15.79 4.34 -5.94
C VAL A 94 -14.44 5.03 -5.90
N ASP A 95 -13.99 5.46 -4.71
CA ASP A 95 -12.69 6.11 -4.56
C ASP A 95 -11.53 5.16 -4.89
N MET A 96 -11.65 3.87 -4.56
CA MET A 96 -10.66 2.85 -4.94
C MET A 96 -10.55 2.70 -6.46
N LEU A 97 -11.67 2.68 -7.18
CA LEU A 97 -11.68 2.62 -8.65
C LEU A 97 -11.12 3.90 -9.27
N ASN A 98 -11.42 5.08 -8.70
CA ASN A 98 -10.85 6.35 -9.13
C ASN A 98 -9.34 6.39 -8.92
N TYR A 99 -8.84 5.86 -7.80
CA TYR A 99 -7.41 5.69 -7.55
C TYR A 99 -6.75 4.76 -8.56
N GLY A 100 -7.36 3.61 -8.86
CA GLY A 100 -6.89 2.70 -9.92
C GLY A 100 -6.79 3.39 -11.29
N ALA A 101 -7.82 4.14 -11.68
CA ALA A 101 -7.83 4.90 -12.93
C ALA A 101 -6.75 6.00 -12.99
N ALA A 102 -6.50 6.69 -11.88
CA ALA A 102 -5.42 7.67 -11.80
C ALA A 102 -4.04 7.00 -11.90
N ALA A 103 -3.87 5.85 -11.27
CA ALA A 103 -2.64 5.04 -11.36
C ALA A 103 -2.39 4.54 -12.78
N GLN A 104 -3.42 4.08 -13.49
CA GLN A 104 -3.33 3.71 -14.91
C GLN A 104 -2.83 4.87 -15.77
N LYS A 105 -3.36 6.08 -15.58
CA LYS A 105 -2.93 7.28 -16.32
C LYS A 105 -1.48 7.69 -15.99
N TYR A 106 -1.10 7.63 -14.73
CA TYR A 106 0.25 7.94 -14.28
C TYR A 106 1.28 6.97 -14.87
N MET A 107 0.99 5.68 -14.82
CA MET A 107 1.86 4.62 -15.33
C MET A 107 1.78 4.42 -16.85
N ASN A 108 0.88 5.14 -17.54
CA ASN A 108 0.55 4.92 -18.94
C ASN A 108 0.17 3.45 -19.24
N TYR A 109 -0.60 2.84 -18.35
CA TYR A 109 -0.98 1.42 -18.40
C TYR A 109 -2.48 1.27 -18.69
N ASN A 110 -2.81 0.54 -19.75
CA ASN A 110 -4.19 0.23 -20.17
C ASN A 110 -5.16 1.43 -20.11
N THR A 111 -4.73 2.59 -20.62
CA THR A 111 -5.50 3.85 -20.52
C THR A 111 -6.78 3.85 -21.35
N GLY A 112 -6.98 2.86 -22.24
CA GLY A 112 -8.22 2.66 -23.00
C GLY A 112 -9.33 1.95 -22.21
N ALA A 113 -8.99 1.25 -21.13
CA ALA A 113 -9.94 0.63 -20.21
C ALA A 113 -9.56 1.04 -18.79
N LEU A 114 -10.07 2.19 -18.34
CA LEU A 114 -9.81 2.70 -17.00
C LEU A 114 -10.63 1.95 -15.95
N ALA A 115 -10.11 1.77 -14.74
CA ALA A 115 -10.77 1.01 -13.68
C ALA A 115 -12.15 1.58 -13.30
N ASN A 116 -12.35 2.90 -13.42
CA ASN A 116 -13.61 3.57 -13.13
C ASN A 116 -14.51 3.80 -14.36
N SER A 117 -14.16 3.27 -15.54
CA SER A 117 -14.91 3.54 -16.77
C SER A 117 -16.32 2.92 -16.75
N GLY A 118 -16.52 1.85 -15.98
CA GLY A 118 -17.82 1.18 -15.82
C GLY A 118 -18.79 1.86 -14.86
N LEU A 119 -18.38 2.90 -14.14
CA LEU A 119 -19.26 3.59 -13.18
C LEU A 119 -20.34 4.41 -13.88
N THR A 120 -21.59 4.28 -13.42
CA THR A 120 -22.71 5.13 -13.85
C THR A 120 -22.54 6.57 -13.35
N ALA A 121 -23.32 7.52 -13.89
CA ALA A 121 -23.30 8.91 -13.43
C ALA A 121 -23.67 9.02 -11.93
N GLU A 122 -24.63 8.24 -11.48
CA GLU A 122 -25.03 8.16 -10.07
C GLU A 122 -23.90 7.61 -9.19
N GLN A 123 -23.26 6.52 -9.61
CA GLN A 123 -22.15 5.93 -8.87
C GLN A 123 -20.96 6.88 -8.75
N LYS A 124 -20.65 7.62 -9.81
CA LYS A 124 -19.58 8.65 -9.79
C LYS A 124 -19.86 9.74 -8.75
N ALA A 125 -21.13 10.06 -8.49
CA ALA A 125 -21.51 11.05 -7.48
C ALA A 125 -21.32 10.55 -6.04
N TRP A 126 -21.09 9.25 -5.82
CA TRP A 126 -20.80 8.69 -4.49
C TRP A 126 -19.33 8.86 -4.07
N ALA A 127 -18.45 9.36 -4.95
CA ALA A 127 -17.05 9.60 -4.62
C ALA A 127 -16.89 10.65 -3.50
N THR A 128 -15.77 10.60 -2.79
CA THR A 128 -15.42 11.65 -1.83
C THR A 128 -15.32 13.01 -2.55
N ASN A 129 -16.09 14.00 -2.09
CA ASN A 129 -16.19 15.33 -2.72
C ASN A 129 -15.63 16.48 -1.86
N THR A 130 -14.88 16.14 -0.80
CA THR A 130 -14.37 17.12 0.16
C THR A 130 -13.00 17.66 -0.25
N SER A 131 -12.70 18.89 0.13
CA SER A 131 -11.36 19.47 -0.08
C SER A 131 -10.31 18.72 0.75
N ILE A 132 -9.08 18.67 0.23
CA ILE A 132 -7.93 18.23 1.01
C ILE A 132 -7.64 19.30 2.08
N SER A 133 -7.66 18.89 3.34
CA SER A 133 -6.95 19.58 4.40
C SER A 133 -5.69 18.79 4.70
N TYR A 134 -4.54 19.45 4.75
CA TYR A 134 -3.25 18.85 5.05
C TYR A 134 -2.40 19.77 5.91
N ASN A 135 -1.45 19.19 6.64
CA ASN A 135 -0.45 19.93 7.39
C ASN A 135 0.76 20.29 6.49
N PRO A 136 0.98 21.57 6.12
CA PRO A 136 2.10 21.93 5.24
C PRO A 136 3.48 21.68 5.89
N ASN A 137 3.55 21.62 7.22
CA ASN A 137 4.79 21.50 7.98
C ASN A 137 5.00 20.10 8.61
N GLY A 138 4.24 19.09 8.19
CA GLY A 138 4.32 17.72 8.75
C GLY A 138 5.64 17.00 8.44
N ASN A 139 6.33 17.40 7.36
CA ASN A 139 7.58 16.79 6.92
C ASN A 139 8.79 17.63 7.32
N ASN A 140 9.64 17.09 8.21
CA ASN A 140 10.85 17.77 8.67
C ASN A 140 11.98 16.76 8.91
N LYS A 141 13.11 16.90 8.20
CA LYS A 141 14.29 16.04 8.35
C LYS A 141 15.02 16.19 9.70
N ALA A 142 14.81 17.31 10.39
CA ALA A 142 15.41 17.66 11.66
C ALA A 142 14.31 17.92 12.70
N TYR A 143 13.32 17.03 12.78
CA TYR A 143 12.24 17.12 13.78
C TYR A 143 12.79 17.04 15.21
N SER A 144 13.82 16.22 15.42
CA SER A 144 14.67 16.25 16.62
C SER A 144 16.12 16.00 16.20
N THR A 145 17.06 16.75 16.78
CA THR A 145 18.46 16.73 16.37
C THR A 145 19.36 16.05 17.39
N ILE A 146 20.45 15.45 16.89
CA ILE A 146 21.56 14.96 17.72
C ILE A 146 22.84 15.71 17.35
N THR A 147 23.84 15.65 18.22
CA THR A 147 25.19 16.14 17.93
C THR A 147 25.90 15.14 17.00
N ASP A 148 26.60 15.65 15.99
CA ASP A 148 27.45 14.88 15.06
C ASP A 148 26.79 13.61 14.46
N PRO A 149 25.66 13.73 13.73
CA PRO A 149 25.02 12.59 13.09
C PRO A 149 25.93 11.93 12.05
N THR A 150 26.05 10.60 12.10
CA THR A 150 26.80 9.80 11.12
C THR A 150 25.93 9.27 9.98
N VAL A 151 24.61 9.51 10.07
CA VAL A 151 23.63 9.17 9.05
C VAL A 151 22.76 10.39 8.76
N ASN A 152 22.73 10.81 7.49
CA ASN A 152 22.07 12.06 7.07
C ASN A 152 20.90 11.81 6.10
N TRP A 153 19.74 12.40 6.39
CA TRP A 153 18.55 12.28 5.54
C TRP A 153 18.67 13.12 4.26
N THR A 154 18.61 12.49 3.08
CA THR A 154 18.74 13.20 1.80
C THR A 154 17.39 13.48 1.15
N LYS A 155 16.51 12.48 1.05
CA LYS A 155 15.19 12.66 0.42
C LYS A 155 14.18 11.69 0.99
N THR A 156 12.94 12.13 1.07
CA THR A 156 11.83 11.26 1.46
C THR A 156 10.68 11.45 0.51
N GLY A 157 9.96 10.38 0.24
CA GLY A 157 8.72 10.45 -0.52
C GLY A 157 7.97 9.15 -0.49
N LEU A 158 7.00 9.02 -1.38
CA LEU A 158 6.19 7.82 -1.48
C LEU A 158 6.68 6.93 -2.62
N ARG A 159 6.58 5.61 -2.41
CA ARG A 159 6.61 4.60 -3.47
C ARG A 159 5.25 3.93 -3.48
N LEU A 160 4.55 4.08 -4.60
CA LEU A 160 3.18 3.63 -4.80
C LEU A 160 3.20 2.38 -5.69
N GLU A 161 3.12 1.21 -5.06
CA GLU A 161 3.11 -0.09 -5.74
C GLU A 161 1.86 -0.88 -5.32
N ASP A 162 1.99 -2.15 -4.95
CA ASP A 162 0.98 -2.97 -4.28
C ASP A 162 0.55 -2.42 -2.90
N SER A 163 1.38 -1.57 -2.31
CA SER A 163 1.17 -0.90 -1.04
C SER A 163 1.76 0.52 -1.08
N ILE A 164 1.31 1.38 -0.16
CA ILE A 164 1.93 2.68 0.08
C ILE A 164 3.19 2.46 0.93
N ALA A 165 4.35 2.76 0.37
CA ALA A 165 5.61 2.71 1.10
C ALA A 165 6.20 4.11 1.26
N ILE A 166 6.70 4.43 2.46
CA ILE A 166 7.53 5.62 2.67
C ILE A 166 8.96 5.25 2.27
N ARG A 167 9.46 5.91 1.22
CA ARG A 167 10.83 5.77 0.72
C ARG A 167 11.71 6.80 1.41
N LEU A 168 12.74 6.33 2.11
CA LEU A 168 13.71 7.17 2.81
C LEU A 168 15.08 6.98 2.15
N LYS A 169 15.63 8.05 1.58
CA LYS A 169 17.02 8.12 1.12
C LYS A 169 17.89 8.83 2.15
N PHE A 170 19.11 8.31 2.33
CA PHE A 170 20.07 8.83 3.30
C PHE A 170 21.51 8.51 2.87
N THR A 171 22.48 9.22 3.44
CA THR A 171 23.91 8.90 3.33
C THR A 171 24.44 8.37 4.66
N ALA A 172 25.44 7.49 4.59
CA ALA A 172 26.14 6.91 5.72
C ALA A 172 27.47 6.28 5.24
N ASP A 173 28.55 6.43 6.01
CA ASP A 173 29.83 5.78 5.67
C ASP A 173 29.73 4.24 5.69
N ASN A 174 28.93 3.71 6.62
CA ASN A 174 28.73 2.28 6.79
C ASN A 174 27.31 2.00 7.31
N ILE A 175 26.63 1.04 6.67
CA ILE A 175 25.28 0.61 7.04
C ILE A 175 25.23 -0.59 8.00
N THR A 176 26.39 -1.17 8.31
CA THR A 176 26.50 -2.31 9.23
C THR A 176 26.00 -1.91 10.62
N GLY A 177 25.19 -2.77 11.23
CA GLY A 177 24.61 -2.54 12.56
C GLY A 177 23.54 -1.44 12.63
N LEU A 178 23.20 -0.79 11.51
CA LEU A 178 22.12 0.19 11.49
C LEU A 178 20.76 -0.50 11.67
N THR A 179 19.92 0.12 12.49
CA THR A 179 18.50 -0.23 12.62
C THR A 179 17.68 1.04 12.45
N LEU A 180 16.71 1.03 11.55
CA LEU A 180 15.74 2.11 11.45
C LEU A 180 14.63 1.89 12.46
N LYS A 181 14.56 2.74 13.48
CA LYS A 181 13.42 2.84 14.39
C LYS A 181 12.35 3.72 13.76
N VAL A 182 11.12 3.21 13.68
CA VAL A 182 9.96 3.94 13.19
C VAL A 182 8.90 3.99 14.28
N THR A 183 8.32 5.16 14.56
CA THR A 183 7.14 5.28 15.43
C THR A 183 6.02 6.01 14.69
N GLY A 184 4.78 5.58 14.93
CA GLY A 184 3.59 6.15 14.27
C GLY A 184 2.40 5.21 14.39
N GLY A 185 1.17 5.72 14.34
CA GLY A 185 -0.06 4.91 14.39
C GLY A 185 -0.15 4.03 15.64
N GLY A 186 0.35 4.53 16.78
CA GLY A 186 0.37 3.79 18.06
C GLY A 186 1.36 2.63 18.11
N LYS A 187 2.23 2.46 17.11
CA LYS A 187 3.16 1.33 17.00
C LYS A 187 4.60 1.79 16.86
N THR A 188 5.52 0.87 17.15
CA THR A 188 6.96 1.02 16.91
C THR A 188 7.44 -0.15 16.06
N TRP A 189 8.23 0.15 15.03
CA TRP A 189 8.88 -0.85 14.17
C TRP A 189 10.39 -0.66 14.23
N ASN A 190 11.12 -1.75 14.07
CA ASN A 190 12.57 -1.75 13.91
C ASN A 190 12.91 -2.52 12.63
N LEU A 191 13.52 -1.84 11.66
CA LEU A 191 13.97 -2.45 10.41
C LEU A 191 15.49 -2.58 10.47
N SER A 192 16.01 -3.80 10.32
CA SER A 192 17.44 -4.08 10.31
C SER A 192 18.13 -3.56 9.05
N SER A 193 19.46 -3.49 9.08
CA SER A 193 20.29 -3.09 7.94
C SER A 193 20.07 -3.93 6.67
N SER A 194 19.61 -5.17 6.80
CA SER A 194 19.24 -6.02 5.65
C SER A 194 18.07 -5.47 4.80
N ALA A 195 17.28 -4.53 5.34
CA ALA A 195 16.24 -3.84 4.59
C ALA A 195 16.76 -2.63 3.79
N ILE A 196 18.03 -2.23 4.01
CA ILE A 196 18.67 -1.12 3.31
C ILE A 196 19.17 -1.61 1.95
N GLN A 197 18.95 -0.80 0.92
CA GLN A 197 19.38 -1.05 -0.45
C GLN A 197 20.37 0.02 -0.90
N THR A 198 21.42 -0.40 -1.60
CA THR A 198 22.34 0.51 -2.31
C THR A 198 21.63 1.11 -3.52
N THR A 199 21.74 2.42 -3.75
CA THR A 199 21.19 3.04 -4.97
C THR A 199 22.21 3.06 -6.12
N GLY A 200 23.50 2.97 -5.81
CA GLY A 200 24.59 3.24 -6.77
C GLY A 200 24.77 4.73 -7.05
N GLU A 201 24.02 5.61 -6.38
CA GLU A 201 24.15 7.06 -6.45
C GLU A 201 25.10 7.55 -5.33
N THR A 202 25.71 8.71 -5.56
CA THR A 202 26.42 9.49 -4.54
C THR A 202 25.75 10.86 -4.38
N ASP A 203 25.89 11.47 -3.20
CA ASP A 203 25.45 12.85 -3.00
C ASP A 203 26.46 13.87 -3.57
N GLU A 204 26.22 15.15 -3.32
CA GLU A 204 27.09 16.25 -3.81
C GLU A 204 28.52 16.21 -3.27
N ASN A 205 28.75 15.53 -2.14
CA ASN A 205 30.07 15.37 -1.52
C ASN A 205 30.76 14.05 -1.92
N GLY A 206 30.07 13.20 -2.69
CA GLY A 206 30.56 11.89 -3.08
C GLY A 206 30.19 10.77 -2.12
N ASP A 207 29.36 11.04 -1.11
CA ASP A 207 28.97 10.04 -0.12
C ASP A 207 27.93 9.07 -0.70
N PRO A 208 28.03 7.75 -0.41
CA PRO A 208 27.12 6.77 -0.94
C PRO A 208 25.69 7.00 -0.44
N VAL A 209 24.73 7.00 -1.37
CA VAL A 209 23.31 7.11 -1.07
C VAL A 209 22.69 5.72 -0.94
N TYR A 210 21.90 5.55 0.11
CA TYR A 210 21.13 4.34 0.39
C TYR A 210 19.64 4.65 0.39
N VAL A 211 18.84 3.60 0.27
CA VAL A 211 17.38 3.69 0.38
C VAL A 211 16.83 2.58 1.27
N ILE A 212 15.84 2.92 2.08
CA ILE A 212 15.02 1.96 2.83
C ILE A 212 13.55 2.29 2.63
N TYR A 213 12.72 1.23 2.56
CA TYR A 213 11.28 1.34 2.35
C TYR A 213 10.53 0.91 3.60
N PHE A 214 9.77 1.82 4.18
CA PHE A 214 8.85 1.50 5.27
C PHE A 214 7.45 1.21 4.70
N ARG A 215 7.01 -0.05 4.83
CA ARG A 215 5.71 -0.55 4.33
C ARG A 215 4.65 -0.73 5.42
N GLY A 216 4.88 -0.23 6.63
CA GLY A 216 3.92 -0.31 7.75
C GLY A 216 2.77 0.71 7.70
N VAL A 217 2.52 1.30 6.53
CA VAL A 217 1.50 2.32 6.32
C VAL A 217 0.18 1.66 5.96
N LEU A 218 -0.86 1.91 6.76
CA LEU A 218 -2.23 1.54 6.43
C LEU A 218 -2.91 2.71 5.71
N PRO A 219 -3.96 2.47 4.91
CA PRO A 219 -4.75 3.56 4.33
C PRO A 219 -5.30 4.53 5.39
N THR A 220 -5.60 4.03 6.60
CA THR A 220 -6.06 4.83 7.74
C THR A 220 -4.98 5.73 8.36
N HIS A 221 -3.70 5.48 8.06
CA HIS A 221 -2.57 6.25 8.57
C HIS A 221 -2.26 7.52 7.76
N PHE A 222 -3.18 7.98 6.89
CA PHE A 222 -2.91 9.11 6.00
C PHE A 222 -2.50 10.39 6.74
N TYR A 223 -3.14 10.68 7.88
CA TYR A 223 -2.84 11.83 8.74
C TYR A 223 -1.88 11.49 9.89
N THR A 224 -1.28 10.30 9.88
CA THR A 224 -0.38 9.87 10.93
C THR A 224 1.01 10.46 10.72
N ARG A 225 1.55 11.10 11.76
CA ARG A 225 2.97 11.43 11.82
C ARG A 225 3.78 10.18 12.09
N PHE A 226 4.65 9.85 11.16
CA PHE A 226 5.70 8.85 11.34
C PHE A 226 7.02 9.54 11.70
N LEU A 227 7.72 9.00 12.69
CA LEU A 227 9.06 9.45 13.08
C LEU A 227 10.07 8.36 12.72
N PHE A 228 11.18 8.77 12.11
CA PHE A 228 12.23 7.90 11.61
C PHE A 228 13.56 8.29 12.24
N THR A 229 14.23 7.34 12.90
CA THR A 229 15.54 7.53 13.52
C THR A 229 16.40 6.32 13.25
N PHE A 230 17.59 6.51 12.69
CA PHE A 230 18.58 5.45 12.65
C PHE A 230 19.24 5.28 14.01
N MET A 231 19.32 4.04 14.44
CA MET A 231 19.93 3.61 15.68
C MET A 231 21.14 2.71 15.39
N ARG A 232 22.17 2.77 16.22
CA ARG A 232 23.27 1.81 16.28
C ARG A 232 23.57 1.53 17.75
N GLU A 233 23.61 0.25 18.12
CA GLU A 233 23.90 -0.19 19.50
C GLU A 233 23.00 0.47 20.58
N GLY A 234 21.77 0.85 20.21
CA GLY A 234 20.81 1.50 21.09
C GLY A 234 20.86 3.03 21.11
N GLU A 235 21.86 3.65 20.47
CA GLU A 235 22.02 5.10 20.37
C GLU A 235 21.56 5.64 19.02
N ALA A 236 21.01 6.86 19.00
CA ALA A 236 20.61 7.51 17.76
C ALA A 236 21.85 7.99 17.00
N VAL A 237 21.92 7.66 15.71
CA VAL A 237 23.03 8.05 14.81
C VAL A 237 22.58 8.94 13.65
N SER A 238 21.28 9.25 13.60
CA SER A 238 20.70 10.29 12.74
C SER A 238 19.87 11.25 13.56
N ASN A 239 19.60 12.43 13.00
CA ASN A 239 18.45 13.22 13.42
C ASN A 239 17.17 12.37 13.29
N THR A 240 16.16 12.67 14.10
CA THR A 240 14.81 12.13 13.88
C THR A 240 14.12 12.95 12.81
N GLN A 241 13.66 12.27 11.75
CA GLN A 241 12.85 12.87 10.71
C GLN A 241 11.37 12.61 10.97
N SER A 242 10.51 13.61 10.80
CA SER A 242 9.05 13.44 10.70
C SER A 242 8.60 13.31 9.24
N PHE A 243 7.59 12.48 9.01
CA PHE A 243 6.89 12.39 7.74
C PHE A 243 5.39 12.16 7.94
N GLU A 244 4.60 12.88 7.17
CA GLU A 244 3.15 12.88 7.12
C GLU A 244 2.72 12.78 5.65
N ILE A 245 1.84 11.82 5.34
CA ILE A 245 1.45 11.54 3.94
C ILE A 245 0.60 12.68 3.40
N ASP A 246 -0.29 13.25 4.20
CA ASP A 246 -1.06 14.45 3.85
C ASP A 246 -0.14 15.64 3.56
N SER A 247 0.88 15.86 4.40
CA SER A 247 1.89 16.89 4.17
C SER A 247 2.62 16.69 2.84
N TYR A 248 3.00 15.45 2.53
CA TYR A 248 3.64 15.12 1.25
C TYR A 248 2.69 15.38 0.08
N VAL A 249 1.46 14.85 0.12
CA VAL A 249 0.48 15.03 -0.96
C VAL A 249 0.19 16.51 -1.18
N GLY A 250 -0.07 17.26 -0.12
CA GLY A 250 -0.40 18.68 -0.17
C GLY A 250 0.72 19.54 -0.78
N ASN A 251 1.98 19.25 -0.43
CA ASN A 251 3.13 19.95 -0.99
C ASN A 251 3.38 19.65 -2.48
N HIS A 252 2.80 18.57 -3.02
CA HIS A 252 2.89 18.24 -4.46
C HIS A 252 1.65 18.67 -5.27
N LEU A 253 0.71 19.40 -4.66
CA LEU A 253 -0.49 19.89 -5.35
C LEU A 253 -0.19 21.02 -6.37
N GLY A 254 1.00 21.61 -6.32
CA GLY A 254 1.43 22.72 -7.18
C GLY A 254 2.57 22.42 -8.16
N ASP A 255 3.07 21.18 -8.20
CA ASP A 255 4.33 20.84 -8.88
C ASP A 255 4.27 20.82 -10.42
N GLY A 256 3.09 21.09 -11.00
CA GLY A 256 2.88 21.10 -12.46
C GLY A 256 2.79 19.72 -13.12
N ASP A 257 3.18 18.64 -12.43
CA ASP A 257 2.94 17.26 -12.88
C ASP A 257 1.48 16.84 -12.60
N TYR A 258 0.60 17.16 -13.55
CA TYR A 258 -0.82 16.86 -13.46
C TYR A 258 -1.12 15.37 -13.25
N LYS A 259 -0.27 14.45 -13.73
CA LYS A 259 -0.49 13.01 -13.55
C LYS A 259 -0.15 12.58 -12.13
N LEU A 260 0.99 13.03 -11.61
CA LEU A 260 1.37 12.76 -10.22
C LEU A 260 0.37 13.40 -9.26
N THR A 261 0.02 14.67 -9.46
CA THR A 261 -0.96 15.37 -8.64
C THR A 261 -2.31 14.64 -8.66
N SER A 262 -2.78 14.19 -9.84
CA SER A 262 -4.02 13.41 -9.95
C SER A 262 -3.94 12.06 -9.22
N LEU A 263 -2.80 11.37 -9.30
CA LEU A 263 -2.58 10.11 -8.58
C LEU A 263 -2.65 10.31 -7.07
N LEU A 264 -1.92 11.30 -6.55
CA LEU A 264 -1.88 11.62 -5.12
C LEU A 264 -3.25 12.08 -4.60
N TRP A 265 -4.02 12.83 -5.40
CA TRP A 265 -5.39 13.23 -5.06
C TRP A 265 -6.33 12.04 -4.89
N ASN A 266 -6.33 11.11 -5.85
CA ASN A 266 -7.23 9.97 -5.77
C ASN A 266 -6.80 8.96 -4.70
N MET A 267 -5.50 8.83 -4.44
CA MET A 267 -4.98 8.10 -3.29
C MET A 267 -5.50 8.71 -1.98
N PHE A 268 -5.48 10.04 -1.86
CA PHE A 268 -6.01 10.73 -0.69
C PHE A 268 -7.50 10.41 -0.46
N TYR A 269 -8.33 10.54 -1.50
CA TYR A 269 -9.75 10.26 -1.39
C TYR A 269 -10.03 8.82 -0.96
N TYR A 270 -9.31 7.87 -1.54
CA TYR A 270 -9.40 6.48 -1.13
C TYR A 270 -9.00 6.27 0.34
N CYS A 271 -7.87 6.83 0.78
CA CYS A 271 -7.45 6.74 2.19
C CYS A 271 -8.50 7.36 3.13
N LYS A 272 -9.06 8.51 2.76
CA LYS A 272 -10.07 9.22 3.57
C LYS A 272 -11.37 8.43 3.70
N SER A 273 -11.88 7.85 2.61
CA SER A 273 -13.09 7.03 2.68
C SER A 273 -12.85 5.72 3.44
N VAL A 274 -11.66 5.11 3.32
CA VAL A 274 -11.29 3.95 4.14
C VAL A 274 -11.27 4.29 5.62
N THR A 275 -10.68 5.42 6.02
CA THR A 275 -10.72 5.88 7.43
C THR A 275 -12.16 6.06 7.91
N ALA A 276 -13.00 6.77 7.15
CA ALA A 276 -14.39 6.99 7.54
C ALA A 276 -15.18 5.67 7.70
N TYR A 277 -14.93 4.69 6.83
CA TYR A 277 -15.54 3.36 6.94
C TYR A 277 -15.01 2.56 8.14
N ALA A 278 -13.69 2.61 8.41
CA ALA A 278 -13.06 1.93 9.55
C ALA A 278 -13.54 2.51 10.88
N ASP A 279 -13.61 3.84 11.00
CA ASP A 279 -14.12 4.56 12.18
C ASP A 279 -15.55 4.12 12.50
N ALA A 280 -16.42 4.06 11.49
CA ALA A 280 -17.83 3.69 11.66
C ALA A 280 -18.04 2.19 11.97
N SER A 281 -17.11 1.34 11.55
CA SER A 281 -17.19 -0.13 11.74
C SER A 281 -16.42 -0.62 12.98
N GLY A 282 -15.67 0.25 13.67
CA GLY A 282 -14.86 -0.11 14.82
C GLY A 282 -13.61 -0.93 14.47
N GLN A 283 -13.07 -0.77 13.26
CA GLN A 283 -11.95 -1.56 12.73
C GLN A 283 -10.57 -0.86 12.78
N ASN A 284 -10.39 0.13 13.67
CA ASN A 284 -9.12 0.85 13.82
C ASN A 284 -8.06 0.10 14.65
#